data_AF-A0A5N5EB58-F1
#
_entry.id   AF-A0A5N5EB58-F1
#
_cell.length_a   1.000
_cell.length_b   1.000
_cell.length_c   1.000
_cell.angle_alpha   90.00
_cell.angle_beta   90.00
_cell.angle_gamma   90.00
#
_symmetry.space_group_name_H-M   'P 1'
#
loop_
_entity.id
_entity.type
_entity.pdbx_description
1 polymer ?
#
loop_
_entity_poly.entity_id
_entity_poly.type
_entity_poly.pdbx_seq_one_letter_code
_entity_poly.pdbx_strand_id
1 'polypeptide(L)'
;MATPEAEQFAALLKELKDRSGRSYGVLAGRLHVSTSTLHRYCNGDAVPNEYAPVERFARLCGAAGDELVEVHRRWIVADAARRRPAGTGAPVPLPVPAAASVPAKAVPVAAPEPVPAPEAVVPESAPGRSPWARLSRRTRVLLAAAGVAALLVPAGVVAADLVAARAEGGAGAQDRAGRAGGDALAPPASTGPGPSASPSSPSASASPSVSASPSSGASSAAPSAEPGASAAGSGTKQPQGGGSGTGLGAPPAVTISSYNWDEPCGQFYLLDRGPEGIDPPPPPQDRRGWARKYGGVEGGNTLLQLTVQGTSREAVVLKGLYVRVVSRQAPLPWSAYLMGNGCGSSIVPQTFASDLDTGHPVITPVPGTQGDRTIPAEPFPYKVSSEDVEVFNLDMKATGYDVTWYLELKWSSGGREGMLRIDDHGKPFRTSGMRGRPMYTYGNDEVKWESYQAG
;
A
#
# COMPACT_ATOMS: atom_id res chain seq x y z
N MET A 1 1.06 -15.70 -20.94
CA MET A 1 0.16 -15.28 -22.04
C MET A 1 -1.26 -15.35 -21.52
N ALA A 2 -2.11 -14.38 -21.85
CA ALA A 2 -3.56 -14.58 -21.76
C ALA A 2 -3.98 -15.66 -22.78
N THR A 3 -5.14 -16.29 -22.58
CA THR A 3 -5.74 -17.15 -23.61
C THR A 3 -6.74 -16.31 -24.41
N PRO A 4 -6.99 -16.61 -25.70
CA PRO A 4 -7.93 -15.83 -26.51
C PRO A 4 -9.36 -15.85 -25.94
N GLU A 5 -9.72 -16.90 -25.19
CA GLU A 5 -10.97 -16.97 -24.43
C GLU A 5 -11.03 -15.91 -23.30
N ALA A 6 -9.91 -15.67 -22.60
CA ALA A 6 -9.80 -14.64 -21.56
C ALA A 6 -9.85 -13.22 -22.13
N GLU A 7 -9.23 -12.99 -23.30
CA GLU A 7 -9.28 -11.70 -24.01
C GLU A 7 -10.71 -11.36 -24.48
N GLN A 8 -11.44 -12.33 -25.03
CA GLN A 8 -12.84 -12.16 -25.46
C GLN A 8 -13.82 -11.90 -24.30
N PHE A 9 -13.51 -12.44 -23.11
CA PHE A 9 -14.22 -12.14 -21.87
C PHE A 9 -13.89 -10.74 -21.36
N ALA A 10 -12.60 -10.37 -21.31
CA ALA A 10 -12.13 -9.07 -20.87
C ALA A 10 -12.67 -7.91 -21.73
N ALA A 11 -12.71 -8.10 -23.05
CA ALA A 11 -13.29 -7.13 -23.99
C ALA A 11 -14.75 -6.78 -23.65
N LEU A 12 -15.57 -7.78 -23.28
CA LEU A 12 -16.97 -7.57 -22.89
C LEU A 12 -17.09 -6.84 -21.54
N LEU A 13 -16.22 -7.16 -20.58
CA LEU A 13 -16.18 -6.43 -19.31
C LEU A 13 -15.78 -4.96 -19.50
N LYS A 14 -14.84 -4.71 -20.41
CA LYS A 14 -14.36 -3.37 -20.78
C LYS A 14 -15.45 -2.56 -21.47
N GLU A 15 -16.16 -3.13 -22.44
CA GLU A 15 -17.32 -2.51 -23.10
C GLU A 15 -18.39 -2.09 -22.10
N LEU A 16 -18.79 -2.98 -21.19
CA LEU A 16 -19.75 -2.68 -20.12
C LEU A 16 -19.25 -1.55 -19.20
N LYS A 17 -17.97 -1.57 -18.82
CA LYS A 17 -17.36 -0.51 -17.98
C LYS A 17 -17.30 0.83 -18.70
N ASP A 18 -16.93 0.85 -19.98
CA ASP A 18 -16.82 2.10 -20.75
C ASP A 18 -18.21 2.71 -20.97
N ARG A 19 -19.22 1.89 -21.30
CA ARG A 19 -20.63 2.31 -21.36
C ARG A 19 -21.18 2.81 -20.02
N SER A 20 -20.68 2.30 -18.89
CA SER A 20 -21.13 2.74 -17.55
C SER A 20 -20.67 4.15 -17.16
N GLY A 21 -19.67 4.72 -17.86
CA GLY A 21 -19.07 6.01 -17.56
C GLY A 21 -18.28 6.09 -16.24
N ARG A 22 -18.07 4.98 -15.53
CA ARG A 22 -17.47 4.97 -14.19
C ARG A 22 -15.98 4.65 -14.21
N SER A 23 -15.24 5.24 -13.27
CA SER A 23 -13.83 4.91 -13.05
C SER A 23 -13.69 3.53 -12.40
N TYR A 24 -12.58 2.85 -12.67
CA TYR A 24 -12.29 1.54 -12.06
C TYR A 24 -12.26 1.59 -10.53
N GLY A 25 -11.82 2.71 -9.92
CA GLY A 25 -11.84 2.89 -8.47
C GLY A 25 -13.26 2.91 -7.86
N VAL A 26 -14.22 3.58 -8.52
CA VAL A 26 -15.63 3.62 -8.07
C VAL A 26 -16.29 2.24 -8.18
N LEU A 27 -15.94 1.47 -9.21
CA LEU A 27 -16.43 0.10 -9.38
C LEU A 27 -15.77 -0.85 -8.35
N ALA A 28 -14.45 -0.77 -8.18
CA ALA A 28 -13.68 -1.57 -7.22
C ALA A 28 -14.17 -1.38 -5.77
N GLY A 29 -14.34 -0.12 -5.33
CA GLY A 29 -14.83 0.20 -3.99
C GLY A 29 -16.24 -0.33 -3.70
N ARG A 30 -17.12 -0.37 -4.71
CA ARG A 30 -18.48 -0.98 -4.59
C ARG A 30 -18.50 -2.50 -4.70
N LEU A 31 -17.41 -3.12 -5.15
CA LEU A 31 -17.27 -4.57 -5.32
C LEU A 31 -16.48 -5.23 -4.19
N HIS A 32 -15.84 -4.44 -3.32
CA HIS A 32 -14.87 -4.88 -2.32
C HIS A 32 -13.69 -5.69 -2.93
N VAL A 33 -13.26 -5.30 -4.13
CA VAL A 33 -12.04 -5.80 -4.79
C VAL A 33 -11.06 -4.65 -5.01
N SER A 34 -9.76 -4.94 -5.21
CA SER A 34 -8.81 -3.87 -5.53
C SER A 34 -9.00 -3.35 -6.96
N THR A 35 -8.68 -2.08 -7.19
CA THR A 35 -8.66 -1.46 -8.52
C THR A 35 -7.74 -2.22 -9.48
N SER A 36 -6.61 -2.73 -8.98
CA SER A 36 -5.68 -3.58 -9.75
C SER A 36 -6.30 -4.92 -10.17
N THR A 37 -7.05 -5.58 -9.29
CA THR A 37 -7.79 -6.81 -9.60
C THR A 37 -8.81 -6.57 -10.71
N LEU A 38 -9.54 -5.45 -10.63
CA LEU A 38 -10.56 -5.10 -11.62
C LEU A 38 -9.97 -4.74 -12.99
N HIS A 39 -8.82 -4.04 -13.01
CA HIS A 39 -8.06 -3.79 -14.23
C HIS A 39 -7.62 -5.11 -14.90
N ARG A 40 -7.05 -6.04 -14.15
CA ARG A 40 -6.61 -7.36 -14.69
C ARG A 40 -7.76 -8.14 -15.32
N TYR A 41 -8.97 -8.07 -14.75
CA TYR A 41 -10.16 -8.70 -15.34
C TYR A 41 -10.63 -8.03 -16.64
N CYS A 42 -10.48 -6.71 -16.77
CA CYS A 42 -10.90 -5.95 -17.96
C CYS A 42 -9.80 -5.86 -19.05
N ASN A 43 -8.59 -6.32 -18.75
CA ASN A 43 -7.48 -6.47 -19.69
C ASN A 43 -7.29 -7.91 -20.20
N GLY A 44 -7.66 -8.93 -19.41
CA GLY A 44 -7.41 -10.35 -19.71
C GLY A 44 -6.27 -10.99 -18.88
N ASP A 45 -5.56 -10.19 -18.09
CA ASP A 45 -4.45 -10.60 -17.21
C ASP A 45 -4.88 -11.53 -16.04
N ALA A 46 -6.18 -11.71 -15.83
CA ALA A 46 -6.77 -12.71 -14.94
C ALA A 46 -8.23 -13.00 -15.32
N VAL A 47 -8.66 -14.25 -15.15
CA VAL A 47 -10.09 -14.63 -15.19
C VAL A 47 -10.52 -15.01 -13.77
N PRO A 48 -11.60 -14.41 -13.21
CA PRO A 48 -12.07 -14.71 -11.85
C PRO A 48 -12.36 -16.19 -11.61
N ASN A 49 -12.06 -16.67 -10.39
CA ASN A 49 -12.36 -18.06 -9.98
C ASN A 49 -13.86 -18.30 -9.72
N GLU A 50 -14.63 -17.23 -9.48
CA GLU A 50 -16.07 -17.25 -9.23
C GLU A 50 -16.78 -16.25 -10.13
N TYR A 51 -18.03 -16.56 -10.51
CA TYR A 51 -18.86 -15.65 -11.29
C TYR A 51 -19.48 -14.51 -10.47
N ALA A 52 -19.68 -14.68 -9.15
CA ALA A 52 -20.42 -13.72 -8.33
C ALA A 52 -19.82 -12.29 -8.30
N PRO A 53 -18.48 -12.08 -8.30
CA PRO A 53 -17.90 -10.74 -8.49
C PRO A 53 -18.18 -10.16 -9.89
N VAL A 54 -18.20 -11.00 -10.92
CA VAL A 54 -18.46 -10.61 -12.33
C VAL A 54 -19.90 -10.16 -12.51
N GLU A 55 -20.86 -10.91 -11.97
CA GLU A 55 -22.28 -10.55 -12.02
C GLU A 55 -22.53 -9.21 -11.31
N ARG A 56 -21.95 -9.01 -10.13
CA ARG A 56 -22.03 -7.74 -9.39
C ARG A 56 -21.41 -6.58 -10.18
N PHE A 57 -20.29 -6.81 -10.87
CA PHE A 57 -19.65 -5.80 -11.73
C PHE A 57 -20.56 -5.44 -12.92
N ALA A 58 -21.05 -6.43 -13.67
CA ALA A 58 -21.91 -6.21 -14.83
C ALA A 58 -23.23 -5.51 -14.43
N ARG A 59 -23.86 -5.91 -13.33
CA ARG A 59 -25.04 -5.22 -12.76
C ARG A 59 -24.72 -3.79 -12.35
N LEU A 60 -23.56 -3.52 -11.74
CA LEU A 60 -23.12 -2.15 -11.45
C LEU A 60 -22.92 -1.33 -12.73
N CYS A 61 -22.33 -1.91 -13.76
CA CYS A 61 -22.14 -1.28 -15.08
C CYS A 61 -23.45 -1.06 -15.86
N GLY A 62 -24.59 -1.59 -15.40
CA GLY A 62 -25.88 -1.44 -16.06
C GLY A 62 -26.12 -2.45 -17.18
N ALA A 63 -25.59 -3.67 -17.04
CA ALA A 63 -25.87 -4.77 -17.96
C ALA A 63 -27.33 -5.25 -17.88
N ALA A 64 -27.94 -5.48 -19.03
CA ALA A 64 -29.25 -6.10 -19.18
C ALA A 64 -29.22 -7.62 -18.94
N GLY A 65 -30.39 -8.26 -18.90
CA GLY A 65 -30.52 -9.68 -18.51
C GLY A 65 -29.89 -10.66 -19.51
N ASP A 66 -29.97 -10.34 -20.79
CA ASP A 66 -29.31 -11.01 -21.92
C ASP A 66 -27.79 -10.80 -21.89
N GLU A 67 -27.34 -9.57 -21.62
CA GLU A 67 -25.91 -9.27 -21.49
C GLU A 67 -25.28 -10.02 -20.31
N LEU A 68 -25.98 -10.16 -19.18
CA LEU A 68 -25.53 -10.98 -18.05
C LEU A 68 -25.34 -12.46 -18.43
N VAL A 69 -26.21 -13.00 -19.28
CA VAL A 69 -26.09 -14.38 -19.80
C VAL A 69 -24.87 -14.52 -20.72
N GLU A 70 -24.60 -13.55 -21.60
CA GLU A 70 -23.41 -13.57 -22.46
C GLU A 70 -22.10 -13.39 -21.66
N VAL A 71 -22.11 -12.52 -20.64
CA VAL A 71 -21.00 -12.40 -19.68
C VAL A 71 -20.76 -13.72 -18.94
N HIS A 72 -21.82 -14.43 -18.53
CA HIS A 72 -21.71 -15.75 -17.89
C HIS A 72 -21.14 -16.79 -18.86
N ARG A 73 -21.63 -16.82 -20.11
CA ARG A 73 -21.15 -17.72 -21.17
C ARG A 73 -19.66 -17.54 -21.43
N ARG A 74 -19.19 -16.30 -21.62
CA ARG A 74 -17.77 -16.02 -21.86
C ARG A 74 -16.92 -16.31 -20.62
N TRP A 75 -17.44 -16.03 -19.41
CA TRP A 75 -16.75 -16.41 -18.18
C TRP A 75 -16.52 -17.93 -18.09
N ILE A 76 -17.54 -18.77 -18.37
CA ILE A 76 -17.38 -20.23 -18.37
C ILE A 76 -16.29 -20.68 -19.35
N VAL A 77 -16.28 -20.13 -20.57
CA VAL A 77 -15.30 -20.52 -21.60
C VAL A 77 -13.88 -20.08 -21.23
N ALA A 78 -13.71 -18.88 -20.69
CA ALA A 78 -12.42 -18.37 -20.20
C ALA A 78 -11.93 -19.09 -18.94
N ASP A 79 -12.83 -19.44 -18.01
CA ASP A 79 -12.54 -20.20 -16.80
C ASP A 79 -12.15 -21.65 -17.13
N ALA A 80 -12.83 -22.29 -18.08
CA ALA A 80 -12.46 -23.61 -18.60
C ALA A 80 -11.10 -23.59 -19.33
N ALA A 81 -10.80 -22.53 -20.08
CA ALA A 81 -9.47 -22.34 -20.69
C ALA A 81 -8.37 -22.16 -19.61
N ARG A 82 -8.63 -21.37 -18.57
CA ARG A 82 -7.72 -21.19 -17.41
C ARG A 82 -7.49 -22.49 -16.64
N ARG A 83 -8.48 -23.38 -16.56
CA ARG A 83 -8.38 -24.70 -15.89
C ARG A 83 -7.72 -25.79 -16.74
N ARG A 84 -7.45 -25.55 -18.03
CA ARG A 84 -6.77 -26.51 -18.91
C ARG A 84 -5.31 -26.63 -18.49
N PRO A 85 -4.79 -27.83 -18.13
CA PRO A 85 -3.39 -27.96 -17.73
C PRO A 85 -2.46 -27.63 -18.90
N ALA A 86 -1.39 -26.88 -18.62
CA ALA A 86 -0.36 -26.51 -19.60
C ALA A 86 0.57 -27.70 -19.91
N GLY A 87 0.02 -28.76 -20.52
CA GLY A 87 0.70 -30.05 -20.61
C GLY A 87 0.04 -31.10 -21.50
N THR A 88 -0.57 -30.72 -22.63
CA THR A 88 -0.92 -31.69 -23.69
C THR A 88 -0.71 -31.05 -25.06
N GLY A 89 0.41 -31.39 -25.70
CA GLY A 89 0.72 -30.95 -27.06
C GLY A 89 0.02 -31.82 -28.10
N ALA A 90 -0.53 -31.16 -29.13
CA ALA A 90 -1.17 -31.71 -30.33
C ALA A 90 -2.41 -32.61 -30.12
N PRO A 91 -3.45 -32.47 -30.97
CA PRO A 91 -4.44 -33.54 -31.13
C PRO A 91 -3.76 -34.72 -31.82
N VAL A 92 -3.74 -35.89 -31.17
CA VAL A 92 -3.43 -37.16 -31.85
C VAL A 92 -4.45 -37.33 -32.99
N PRO A 93 -4.02 -37.58 -34.25
CA PRO A 93 -4.96 -37.80 -35.34
C PRO A 93 -5.91 -38.96 -35.02
N LEU A 94 -7.21 -38.71 -35.17
CA LEU A 94 -8.23 -39.74 -35.00
C LEU A 94 -7.93 -40.88 -36.00
N PRO A 95 -7.80 -42.15 -35.55
CA PRO A 95 -7.74 -43.27 -36.48
C PRO A 95 -9.05 -43.34 -37.25
N VAL A 96 -8.96 -43.33 -38.58
CA VAL A 96 -10.11 -43.29 -39.48
C VAL A 96 -10.97 -44.55 -39.26
N PRO A 97 -12.29 -44.43 -39.02
CA PRO A 97 -13.15 -45.60 -38.85
C PRO A 97 -13.36 -46.31 -40.20
N ALA A 98 -12.66 -47.43 -40.39
CA ALA A 98 -12.97 -48.37 -41.47
C ALA A 98 -14.34 -49.02 -41.20
N ALA A 99 -15.21 -49.04 -42.21
CA ALA A 99 -16.60 -49.48 -42.08
C ALA A 99 -16.84 -50.91 -42.58
N ALA A 100 -17.87 -51.56 -42.01
CA ALA A 100 -18.35 -52.92 -42.29
C ALA A 100 -17.40 -54.07 -41.85
N SER A 101 -17.87 -55.25 -41.41
CA SER A 101 -19.22 -55.85 -41.52
C SER A 101 -19.71 -56.56 -40.25
N VAL A 102 -21.04 -56.70 -40.14
CA VAL A 102 -21.82 -57.52 -39.18
C VAL A 102 -22.16 -58.91 -39.78
N PRO A 103 -22.87 -59.86 -39.12
CA PRO A 103 -23.20 -60.07 -37.68
C PRO A 103 -22.89 -61.51 -37.15
N ALA A 104 -23.13 -61.81 -35.86
CA ALA A 104 -23.77 -63.08 -35.41
C ALA A 104 -24.15 -63.08 -33.91
N LYS A 105 -25.18 -63.85 -33.54
CA LYS A 105 -25.84 -63.93 -32.22
C LYS A 105 -25.68 -65.33 -31.59
N ALA A 106 -25.23 -65.43 -30.34
CA ALA A 106 -25.55 -66.55 -29.44
C ALA A 106 -25.29 -66.23 -27.95
N VAL A 107 -26.18 -66.71 -27.08
CA VAL A 107 -26.16 -66.82 -25.60
C VAL A 107 -26.45 -68.31 -25.25
N PRO A 108 -26.32 -68.87 -24.02
CA PRO A 108 -26.47 -68.26 -22.67
C PRO A 108 -25.57 -68.89 -21.55
N VAL A 109 -26.11 -69.04 -20.31
CA VAL A 109 -25.57 -69.71 -19.09
C VAL A 109 -24.63 -68.81 -18.24
N ALA A 110 -24.82 -68.60 -16.93
CA ALA A 110 -25.94 -68.84 -16.00
C ALA A 110 -25.86 -67.90 -14.76
N ALA A 111 -26.88 -67.92 -13.89
CA ALA A 111 -27.00 -67.10 -12.66
C ALA A 111 -26.18 -67.63 -11.45
N PRO A 112 -26.10 -66.86 -10.34
CA PRO A 112 -26.99 -67.18 -9.21
C PRO A 112 -27.72 -65.98 -8.57
N GLU A 113 -28.62 -66.27 -7.63
CA GLU A 113 -29.52 -65.35 -6.89
C GLU A 113 -29.17 -65.28 -5.35
N PRO A 114 -29.90 -64.56 -4.46
CA PRO A 114 -29.25 -63.78 -3.39
C PRO A 114 -29.63 -64.14 -1.93
N VAL A 115 -28.83 -63.65 -0.96
CA VAL A 115 -29.16 -63.49 0.49
C VAL A 115 -28.04 -62.65 1.18
N PRO A 116 -28.26 -62.01 2.35
CA PRO A 116 -29.30 -61.03 2.68
C PRO A 116 -28.70 -59.74 3.31
N ALA A 117 -29.54 -58.81 3.82
CA ALA A 117 -29.08 -57.58 4.48
C ALA A 117 -28.74 -57.79 5.99
N PRO A 118 -27.81 -57.01 6.57
CA PRO A 118 -27.56 -56.99 8.02
C PRO A 118 -28.55 -56.08 8.79
N GLU A 119 -28.97 -56.52 9.98
CA GLU A 119 -29.78 -55.72 10.90
C GLU A 119 -28.96 -54.67 11.69
N ALA A 120 -29.67 -53.72 12.30
CA ALA A 120 -29.08 -52.63 13.05
C ALA A 120 -28.64 -53.03 14.47
N VAL A 121 -27.46 -52.58 14.89
CA VAL A 121 -27.02 -52.59 16.30
C VAL A 121 -26.63 -51.18 16.71
N VAL A 122 -27.18 -50.70 17.82
CA VAL A 122 -26.95 -49.35 18.36
C VAL A 122 -25.86 -49.38 19.43
N PRO A 123 -24.83 -48.52 19.35
CA PRO A 123 -24.02 -48.14 20.50
C PRO A 123 -24.37 -46.74 21.01
N GLU A 124 -24.56 -46.68 22.32
CA GLU A 124 -24.93 -45.55 23.16
C GLU A 124 -24.07 -44.29 22.99
N SER A 125 -24.64 -43.10 23.26
CA SER A 125 -23.94 -41.80 23.18
C SER A 125 -24.20 -40.95 24.42
N ALA A 126 -23.18 -40.80 25.27
CA ALA A 126 -23.20 -40.05 26.54
C ALA A 126 -21.86 -39.31 26.78
N PRO A 127 -21.81 -38.18 27.53
CA PRO A 127 -21.28 -36.97 26.88
C PRO A 127 -20.15 -36.21 27.60
N GLY A 128 -19.21 -35.67 26.82
CA GLY A 128 -18.32 -34.57 27.22
C GLY A 128 -19.06 -33.21 27.22
N ARG A 129 -18.83 -32.36 28.23
CA ARG A 129 -19.63 -31.15 28.48
C ARG A 129 -19.01 -29.86 27.94
N SER A 130 -19.82 -29.02 27.29
CA SER A 130 -19.50 -27.61 27.00
C SER A 130 -20.18 -26.66 28.02
N PRO A 131 -19.50 -25.62 28.55
CA PRO A 131 -19.93 -24.93 29.77
C PRO A 131 -20.79 -23.65 29.59
N TRP A 132 -21.45 -23.42 28.45
CA TRP A 132 -22.12 -22.13 28.18
C TRP A 132 -23.54 -22.19 27.55
N ALA A 133 -24.25 -23.30 27.73
CA ALA A 133 -25.58 -23.53 27.14
C ALA A 133 -26.76 -23.51 28.13
N ARG A 134 -26.90 -22.45 28.97
CA ARG A 134 -28.11 -22.25 29.83
C ARG A 134 -28.61 -20.79 29.92
N LEU A 135 -29.28 -20.32 28.88
CA LEU A 135 -30.42 -19.40 29.02
C LEU A 135 -31.64 -19.93 28.25
N SER A 136 -32.84 -19.70 28.80
CA SER A 136 -34.03 -20.47 28.44
C SER A 136 -34.73 -20.01 27.15
N ARG A 137 -35.48 -20.92 26.51
CA ARG A 137 -36.25 -20.63 25.29
C ARG A 137 -37.37 -19.61 25.50
N ARG A 138 -37.83 -19.37 26.74
CA ARG A 138 -38.89 -18.39 27.04
C ARG A 138 -38.45 -16.93 26.83
N THR A 139 -37.15 -16.63 26.91
CA THR A 139 -36.61 -15.28 26.71
C THR A 139 -36.57 -14.86 25.23
N ARG A 140 -36.70 -15.81 24.27
CA ARG A 140 -36.60 -15.53 22.83
C ARG A 140 -37.91 -15.07 22.17
N VAL A 141 -39.04 -15.12 22.90
CA VAL A 141 -40.37 -14.73 22.37
C VAL A 141 -40.67 -13.25 22.57
N LEU A 142 -39.99 -12.57 23.52
CA LEU A 142 -40.24 -11.15 23.85
C LEU A 142 -39.38 -10.14 23.08
N LEU A 143 -38.51 -10.59 22.16
CA LEU A 143 -37.73 -9.72 21.27
C LEU A 143 -38.22 -9.76 19.80
N ALA A 144 -39.37 -10.38 19.55
CA ALA A 144 -40.04 -10.40 18.24
C ALA A 144 -41.12 -9.29 18.08
N ALA A 145 -41.28 -8.42 19.08
CA ALA A 145 -42.39 -7.47 19.18
C ALA A 145 -41.95 -5.99 19.31
N ALA A 146 -40.72 -5.65 18.90
CA ALA A 146 -40.14 -4.30 19.01
C ALA A 146 -39.45 -3.84 17.71
N GLY A 147 -40.00 -4.22 16.55
CA GLY A 147 -39.45 -3.91 15.22
C GLY A 147 -40.48 -3.53 14.15
N VAL A 148 -41.76 -3.36 14.52
CA VAL A 148 -42.87 -3.03 13.60
C VAL A 148 -43.68 -1.86 14.16
N ALA A 149 -43.02 -0.72 14.38
CA ALA A 149 -43.62 0.48 14.97
C ALA A 149 -42.89 1.80 14.60
N ALA A 150 -42.37 1.92 13.37
CA ALA A 150 -41.69 3.14 12.90
C ALA A 150 -41.70 3.28 11.35
N LEU A 151 -42.86 3.09 10.73
CA LEU A 151 -43.11 3.48 9.33
C LEU A 151 -43.92 4.79 9.30
N LEU A 152 -43.71 5.59 8.25
CA LEU A 152 -44.47 6.80 7.86
C LEU A 152 -44.25 8.10 8.68
N VAL A 153 -43.32 8.95 8.21
CA VAL A 153 -43.54 10.40 8.00
C VAL A 153 -42.79 10.83 6.71
N PRO A 154 -43.42 11.54 5.76
CA PRO A 154 -42.79 11.91 4.49
C PRO A 154 -42.28 13.37 4.41
N ALA A 155 -41.62 13.66 3.28
CA ALA A 155 -41.04 14.92 2.78
C ALA A 155 -41.57 16.28 3.30
N GLY A 156 -40.64 17.22 3.48
CA GLY A 156 -40.87 18.67 3.56
C GLY A 156 -40.09 19.41 2.46
N VAL A 157 -40.68 20.45 1.87
CA VAL A 157 -40.15 21.17 0.70
C VAL A 157 -39.52 22.50 1.12
N VAL A 158 -38.34 22.83 0.57
CA VAL A 158 -37.97 24.21 0.25
C VAL A 158 -37.26 24.23 -1.10
N ALA A 159 -37.81 24.99 -2.05
CA ALA A 159 -37.16 25.38 -3.29
C ALA A 159 -37.58 26.82 -3.61
N ALA A 160 -36.60 27.64 -4.00
CA ALA A 160 -36.72 29.06 -4.34
C ALA A 160 -37.30 29.97 -3.25
N ASP A 161 -36.51 30.98 -2.86
CA ASP A 161 -37.00 32.34 -2.93
C ASP A 161 -35.97 33.19 -3.72
N LEU A 162 -36.43 34.19 -4.45
CA LEU A 162 -35.63 34.94 -5.43
C LEU A 162 -35.64 36.43 -5.16
N VAL A 163 -34.44 37.03 -5.17
CA VAL A 163 -34.18 38.39 -5.66
C VAL A 163 -35.08 39.51 -5.08
N ALA A 164 -34.66 40.03 -3.92
CA ALA A 164 -34.65 41.47 -3.71
C ALA A 164 -33.19 41.94 -3.93
N ALA A 165 -32.77 42.37 -5.13
CA ALA A 165 -33.21 43.60 -5.81
C ALA A 165 -32.97 44.86 -4.95
N ARG A 166 -31.70 45.29 -4.87
CA ARG A 166 -31.37 46.69 -4.64
C ARG A 166 -30.28 47.13 -5.61
N ALA A 167 -30.67 47.97 -6.57
CA ALA A 167 -29.76 48.56 -7.54
C ALA A 167 -29.57 50.04 -7.22
N GLU A 168 -28.32 50.44 -7.00
CA GLU A 168 -27.71 51.75 -7.29
C GLU A 168 -26.25 51.37 -7.62
N GLY A 169 -25.70 51.58 -8.83
CA GLY A 169 -25.41 52.85 -9.49
C GLY A 169 -23.88 53.11 -9.39
N GLY A 170 -23.15 53.58 -10.40
CA GLY A 170 -23.47 53.86 -11.80
C GLY A 170 -22.34 54.68 -12.44
N ALA A 171 -21.97 54.37 -13.70
CA ALA A 171 -20.85 54.97 -14.48
C ALA A 171 -19.43 54.73 -13.88
N GLY A 172 -18.33 54.90 -14.63
CA GLY A 172 -18.19 55.29 -16.05
C GLY A 172 -17.12 54.47 -16.80
N ALA A 173 -16.93 54.74 -18.09
CA ALA A 173 -16.14 53.90 -19.00
C ALA A 173 -14.85 54.57 -19.51
N GLN A 174 -13.91 53.72 -19.94
CA GLN A 174 -12.91 53.88 -21.01
C GLN A 174 -12.39 55.28 -21.38
N ASP A 175 -11.06 55.42 -21.45
CA ASP A 175 -10.44 55.83 -22.73
C ASP A 175 -9.05 55.19 -22.95
N ARG A 176 -8.39 55.52 -24.06
CA ARG A 176 -7.54 54.62 -24.85
C ARG A 176 -6.09 55.12 -25.02
N ALA A 177 -5.18 54.18 -25.27
CA ALA A 177 -3.74 54.44 -25.42
C ALA A 177 -3.29 54.96 -26.81
N GLY A 178 -2.20 55.75 -26.81
CA GLY A 178 -1.37 56.08 -27.99
C GLY A 178 -0.28 57.14 -27.68
N ARG A 179 0.86 57.20 -28.36
CA ARG A 179 1.46 56.25 -29.32
C ARG A 179 2.97 56.54 -29.59
N ALA A 180 3.82 55.52 -29.38
CA ALA A 180 5.13 55.18 -30.00
C ALA A 180 6.21 56.22 -30.44
N GLY A 181 7.47 55.82 -30.27
CA GLY A 181 8.69 56.36 -30.93
C GLY A 181 9.84 56.62 -29.94
N GLY A 182 11.08 56.13 -30.12
CA GLY A 182 11.66 55.23 -31.14
C GLY A 182 13.07 54.74 -30.72
N ASP A 183 13.72 53.91 -31.55
CA ASP A 183 14.98 53.21 -31.25
C ASP A 183 16.26 54.09 -31.18
N ALA A 184 17.25 53.69 -30.35
CA ALA A 184 18.69 53.92 -30.59
C ALA A 184 19.61 53.05 -29.67
N LEU A 185 20.87 52.88 -30.10
CA LEU A 185 21.88 51.96 -29.54
C LEU A 185 22.80 52.58 -28.44
N ALA A 186 23.29 51.69 -27.57
CA ALA A 186 24.65 51.60 -26.98
C ALA A 186 25.21 52.70 -26.02
N PRO A 187 26.08 52.33 -25.06
CA PRO A 187 26.80 53.24 -24.16
C PRO A 187 28.28 53.48 -24.55
N PRO A 188 28.92 54.58 -24.08
CA PRO A 188 30.37 54.78 -24.10
C PRO A 188 31.07 54.36 -22.78
N ALA A 189 32.39 54.16 -22.81
CA ALA A 189 33.25 53.83 -21.67
C ALA A 189 34.71 54.35 -21.87
N SER A 190 35.62 54.02 -20.93
CA SER A 190 37.05 54.41 -20.79
C SER A 190 37.29 55.52 -19.75
N THR A 191 38.37 55.54 -18.95
CA THR A 191 39.68 54.80 -18.92
C THR A 191 40.04 54.51 -17.43
N GLY A 192 40.97 53.65 -16.96
CA GLY A 192 42.17 52.98 -17.52
C GLY A 192 43.46 53.79 -17.24
N PRO A 193 44.67 53.21 -17.02
CA PRO A 193 45.12 51.83 -17.30
C PRO A 193 45.81 51.08 -16.12
N GLY A 194 46.44 49.91 -16.38
CA GLY A 194 47.24 49.07 -15.45
C GLY A 194 48.78 49.32 -15.53
N PRO A 195 49.69 48.30 -15.48
CA PRO A 195 49.46 46.84 -15.63
C PRO A 195 50.35 45.83 -14.83
N SER A 196 49.99 44.53 -14.93
CA SER A 196 50.84 43.31 -15.06
C SER A 196 51.79 42.72 -13.97
N ALA A 197 51.82 41.37 -14.02
CA ALA A 197 52.91 40.42 -13.73
C ALA A 197 53.07 39.78 -12.32
N SER A 198 52.94 38.44 -12.29
CA SER A 198 53.42 37.52 -11.22
C SER A 198 54.86 37.07 -11.51
N PRO A 199 55.62 36.47 -10.56
CA PRO A 199 55.52 35.00 -10.39
C PRO A 199 55.80 34.41 -8.97
N SER A 200 55.40 33.14 -8.81
CA SER A 200 55.99 32.03 -8.01
C SER A 200 56.52 32.19 -6.57
N SER A 201 56.08 31.26 -5.70
CA SER A 201 56.64 30.87 -4.38
C SER A 201 57.97 30.06 -4.51
N PRO A 202 58.75 29.71 -3.44
CA PRO A 202 58.30 28.86 -2.30
C PRO A 202 58.97 29.07 -0.90
N SER A 203 58.41 28.41 0.14
CA SER A 203 59.03 28.03 1.44
C SER A 203 59.54 29.16 2.39
N ALA A 204 59.61 29.01 3.72
CA ALA A 204 59.65 27.82 4.57
C ALA A 204 59.04 28.02 6.00
N SER A 205 59.07 26.93 6.77
CA SER A 205 58.68 26.70 8.17
C SER A 205 58.97 27.80 9.22
N ALA A 206 58.10 27.91 10.23
CA ALA A 206 58.37 27.39 11.59
C ALA A 206 57.18 27.54 12.57
N SER A 207 57.01 26.56 13.47
CA SER A 207 56.30 26.74 14.76
C SER A 207 57.34 26.86 15.89
N PRO A 208 56.94 27.28 17.10
CA PRO A 208 56.88 26.26 18.17
C PRO A 208 55.71 26.43 19.16
N SER A 209 55.43 25.34 19.88
CA SER A 209 54.50 25.27 21.02
C SER A 209 55.21 25.52 22.36
N VAL A 210 54.45 25.78 23.43
CA VAL A 210 54.69 25.21 24.79
C VAL A 210 53.41 25.25 25.63
N SER A 211 53.32 24.36 26.61
CA SER A 211 52.21 24.23 27.57
C SER A 211 52.69 24.47 29.00
N ALA A 212 51.79 24.85 29.92
CA ALA A 212 52.00 24.63 31.35
C ALA A 212 50.68 24.58 32.15
N SER A 213 50.64 23.68 33.13
CA SER A 213 49.74 23.72 34.30
C SER A 213 50.59 23.37 35.52
N PRO A 214 50.20 23.79 36.73
CA PRO A 214 50.19 22.85 37.86
C PRO A 214 48.97 23.02 38.78
N SER A 215 48.90 22.22 39.84
CA SER A 215 47.69 22.01 40.65
C SER A 215 47.95 21.86 42.17
N SER A 216 47.02 22.38 42.98
CA SER A 216 46.78 22.07 44.41
C SER A 216 45.54 22.85 44.88
N GLY A 217 44.72 22.43 45.86
CA GLY A 217 44.68 21.21 46.69
C GLY A 217 43.29 21.04 47.36
N ALA A 218 43.14 20.04 48.25
CA ALA A 218 41.85 19.71 48.93
C ALA A 218 41.71 20.44 50.30
N SER A 219 40.63 20.34 51.12
CA SER A 219 39.45 19.46 51.13
C SER A 219 38.32 19.99 52.06
N SER A 220 37.24 19.20 52.22
CA SER A 220 36.31 19.11 53.38
C SER A 220 35.21 20.18 53.62
N ALA A 221 33.94 19.79 53.37
CA ALA A 221 32.81 19.95 54.30
C ALA A 221 31.57 19.11 53.88
N ALA A 222 30.93 18.41 54.82
CA ALA A 222 29.63 17.70 54.72
C ALA A 222 29.04 17.61 56.16
N PRO A 223 27.70 17.45 56.38
CA PRO A 223 26.84 16.34 55.92
C PRO A 223 25.51 16.87 55.29
N SER A 224 24.35 16.20 55.18
CA SER A 224 23.81 14.96 55.78
C SER A 224 22.62 14.33 54.99
N ALA A 225 21.96 13.36 55.63
CA ALA A 225 20.67 12.68 55.37
C ALA A 225 19.62 13.44 54.52
N GLU A 226 18.93 12.86 53.52
CA GLU A 226 18.07 11.63 53.48
C GLU A 226 16.63 11.83 54.04
N PRO A 227 15.61 11.03 53.64
CA PRO A 227 15.65 9.85 52.74
C PRO A 227 14.78 9.99 51.46
N GLY A 228 14.82 8.98 50.58
CA GLY A 228 14.04 8.92 49.33
C GLY A 228 12.70 8.14 49.42
N ALA A 229 12.00 8.04 48.29
CA ALA A 229 10.80 7.21 48.14
C ALA A 229 10.71 6.60 46.73
N SER A 230 10.36 5.31 46.64
CA SER A 230 10.16 4.61 45.37
C SER A 230 8.70 4.69 44.88
N ALA A 231 8.52 4.99 43.60
CA ALA A 231 7.32 4.65 42.84
C ALA A 231 7.77 4.24 41.42
N ALA A 232 7.96 2.95 41.12
CA ALA A 232 6.89 1.95 40.90
C ALA A 232 5.95 2.40 39.77
N GLY A 233 6.27 2.00 38.53
CA GLY A 233 5.54 2.41 37.35
C GLY A 233 4.09 1.88 37.35
N SER A 234 3.13 2.79 37.15
CA SER A 234 1.75 2.44 36.85
C SER A 234 1.50 2.62 35.35
N GLY A 235 0.97 1.58 34.70
CA GLY A 235 0.77 1.56 33.25
C GLY A 235 -0.15 2.67 32.75
N THR A 236 0.17 3.23 31.58
CA THR A 236 -0.62 4.26 30.89
C THR A 236 -2.00 3.73 30.51
N LYS A 237 -2.98 3.93 31.40
CA LYS A 237 -4.39 3.71 31.06
C LYS A 237 -4.79 4.59 29.89
N GLN A 238 -5.16 3.93 28.80
CA GLN A 238 -5.93 4.49 27.69
C GLN A 238 -7.11 5.32 28.24
N PRO A 239 -7.28 6.59 27.81
CA PRO A 239 -8.36 7.43 28.32
C PRO A 239 -9.71 6.96 27.75
N GLN A 240 -10.44 6.14 28.51
CA GLN A 240 -11.88 5.93 28.30
C GLN A 240 -12.66 7.19 28.72
N GLY A 241 -12.52 8.25 27.93
CA GLY A 241 -13.37 9.43 28.00
C GLY A 241 -14.75 9.11 27.44
N GLY A 242 -15.64 8.61 28.29
CA GLY A 242 -17.03 8.32 27.92
C GLY A 242 -17.83 9.59 27.65
N GLY A 243 -17.76 10.11 26.42
CA GLY A 243 -18.56 11.25 25.98
C GLY A 243 -18.73 11.25 24.46
N SER A 244 -19.93 11.58 23.99
CA SER A 244 -20.26 11.70 22.57
C SER A 244 -19.69 12.98 21.95
N GLY A 245 -18.37 13.14 22.00
CA GLY A 245 -17.67 14.15 21.22
C GLY A 245 -17.72 13.79 19.73
N THR A 246 -17.99 14.78 18.88
CA THR A 246 -18.18 14.64 17.42
C THR A 246 -16.91 14.30 16.62
N GLY A 247 -15.86 13.81 17.29
CA GLY A 247 -14.51 13.64 16.74
C GLY A 247 -13.79 14.96 16.41
N LEU A 248 -14.38 16.10 16.78
CA LEU A 248 -13.85 17.45 16.61
C LEU A 248 -12.43 17.58 17.17
N GLY A 249 -11.47 17.93 16.31
CA GLY A 249 -10.08 18.17 16.71
C GLY A 249 -9.30 16.95 17.22
N ALA A 250 -9.72 15.73 16.87
CA ALA A 250 -8.94 14.52 17.07
C ALA A 250 -7.77 14.41 16.06
N PRO A 251 -6.67 13.69 16.39
CA PRO A 251 -5.64 13.34 15.42
C PRO A 251 -6.20 12.40 14.33
N PRO A 252 -5.62 12.40 13.13
CA PRO A 252 -5.96 11.40 12.11
C PRO A 252 -5.50 10.00 12.55
N ALA A 253 -6.20 8.97 12.10
CA ALA A 253 -5.71 7.60 12.15
C ALA A 253 -4.72 7.37 10.99
N VAL A 254 -3.68 6.57 11.25
CA VAL A 254 -2.71 6.13 10.24
C VAL A 254 -2.56 4.62 10.33
N THR A 255 -2.65 3.93 9.20
CA THR A 255 -2.23 2.54 9.07
C THR A 255 -1.04 2.44 8.13
N ILE A 256 -0.13 1.52 8.43
CA ILE A 256 1.09 1.27 7.65
C ILE A 256 0.91 -0.07 6.94
N SER A 257 1.09 -0.09 5.62
CA SER A 257 1.20 -1.32 4.83
C SER A 257 2.58 -1.42 4.19
N SER A 258 2.97 -2.66 3.84
CA SER A 258 4.00 -2.87 2.81
C SER A 258 3.27 -2.86 1.47
N TYR A 259 3.46 -1.80 0.68
CA TYR A 259 2.96 -1.76 -0.69
C TYR A 259 4.13 -1.51 -1.65
N ASN A 260 4.39 -2.50 -2.50
CA ASN A 260 5.53 -2.52 -3.39
C ASN A 260 5.08 -2.10 -4.79
N TRP A 261 4.87 -0.80 -5.03
CA TRP A 261 4.32 -0.31 -6.30
C TRP A 261 5.19 -0.63 -7.53
N ASP A 262 6.51 -0.80 -7.34
CA ASP A 262 7.44 -1.36 -8.32
C ASP A 262 7.43 -2.90 -8.27
N GLU A 263 6.31 -3.53 -8.63
CA GLU A 263 6.19 -5.00 -8.53
C GLU A 263 7.02 -5.74 -9.59
N PRO A 264 7.78 -6.80 -9.23
CA PRO A 264 8.34 -7.14 -7.91
C PRO A 264 9.80 -6.67 -7.63
N CYS A 265 10.31 -5.65 -8.36
CA CYS A 265 11.70 -5.18 -8.31
C CYS A 265 12.15 -4.50 -7.00
N GLY A 266 13.48 -4.30 -6.89
CA GLY A 266 14.14 -3.35 -5.99
C GLY A 266 14.17 -3.68 -4.49
N GLN A 267 13.20 -4.43 -3.96
CA GLN A 267 13.14 -4.74 -2.53
C GLN A 267 14.13 -5.84 -2.11
N PHE A 268 15.09 -5.46 -1.28
CA PHE A 268 15.97 -6.37 -0.56
C PHE A 268 15.68 -6.37 0.94
N TYR A 269 15.88 -7.51 1.58
CA TYR A 269 16.05 -7.60 3.04
C TYR A 269 17.43 -8.16 3.36
N LEU A 270 18.02 -7.69 4.46
CA LEU A 270 19.32 -8.14 4.95
C LEU A 270 19.13 -9.17 6.06
N LEU A 271 19.74 -10.35 5.93
CA LEU A 271 19.73 -11.41 6.95
C LEU A 271 21.15 -11.78 7.40
N ASP A 272 21.33 -12.01 8.70
CA ASP A 272 22.59 -12.47 9.30
C ASP A 272 22.80 -13.99 9.11
N ARG A 273 22.87 -14.42 7.84
CA ARG A 273 23.03 -15.83 7.41
C ARG A 273 23.22 -15.97 5.90
N GLY A 274 23.73 -17.14 5.50
CA GLY A 274 23.70 -17.62 4.12
C GLY A 274 22.32 -18.16 3.69
N PRO A 275 22.18 -18.55 2.41
CA PRO A 275 20.89 -18.85 1.77
C PRO A 275 20.26 -20.21 2.17
N GLU A 276 21.01 -21.06 2.86
CA GLU A 276 20.53 -22.38 3.30
C GLU A 276 19.46 -22.27 4.40
N GLY A 277 18.35 -23.00 4.24
CA GLY A 277 17.25 -23.01 5.22
C GLY A 277 16.38 -21.75 5.25
N ILE A 278 16.51 -20.86 4.25
CA ILE A 278 15.66 -19.68 4.09
C ILE A 278 14.41 -20.05 3.27
N ASP A 279 13.22 -19.72 3.77
CA ASP A 279 11.96 -19.90 3.04
C ASP A 279 11.98 -19.15 1.69
N PRO A 280 11.19 -19.58 0.68
CA PRO A 280 10.95 -18.77 -0.51
C PRO A 280 10.46 -17.34 -0.17
N PRO A 281 10.71 -16.35 -1.06
CA PRO A 281 10.17 -15.00 -0.88
C PRO A 281 8.64 -15.04 -0.88
N PRO A 282 7.97 -14.49 0.14
CA PRO A 282 6.52 -14.56 0.26
C PRO A 282 5.84 -13.48 -0.60
N PRO A 283 4.50 -13.55 -0.74
CA PRO A 283 3.71 -12.46 -1.30
C PRO A 283 4.02 -11.08 -0.68
N PRO A 284 3.86 -9.97 -1.41
CA PRO A 284 4.33 -8.64 -0.99
C PRO A 284 3.89 -8.17 0.40
N GLN A 285 2.64 -8.46 0.80
CA GLN A 285 2.12 -8.09 2.12
C GLN A 285 2.80 -8.82 3.29
N ASP A 286 3.34 -10.01 3.04
CA ASP A 286 3.90 -10.91 4.05
C ASP A 286 5.44 -10.78 4.19
N ARG A 287 6.10 -10.06 3.27
CA ARG A 287 7.57 -9.87 3.23
C ARG A 287 8.16 -9.37 4.56
N ARG A 288 7.52 -8.41 5.23
CA ARG A 288 7.95 -7.96 6.57
C ARG A 288 7.74 -9.00 7.67
N GLY A 289 6.75 -9.89 7.54
CA GLY A 289 6.58 -11.03 8.45
C GLY A 289 7.72 -12.04 8.32
N TRP A 290 8.07 -12.39 7.08
CA TRP A 290 9.25 -13.22 6.74
C TRP A 290 10.55 -12.59 7.24
N ALA A 291 10.76 -11.29 7.03
CA ALA A 291 11.97 -10.62 7.50
C ALA A 291 12.10 -10.67 9.03
N ARG A 292 11.00 -10.40 9.76
CA ARG A 292 10.94 -10.52 11.22
C ARG A 292 11.18 -11.96 11.71
N LYS A 293 10.72 -12.99 10.99
CA LYS A 293 11.01 -14.42 11.30
C LYS A 293 12.52 -14.69 11.32
N TYR A 294 13.28 -14.05 10.43
CA TYR A 294 14.73 -14.23 10.33
C TYR A 294 15.57 -13.18 11.10
N GLY A 295 14.92 -12.22 11.78
CA GLY A 295 15.59 -11.11 12.45
C GLY A 295 16.16 -10.05 11.49
N GLY A 296 15.74 -10.07 10.23
CA GLY A 296 16.25 -9.22 9.16
C GLY A 296 15.73 -7.78 9.19
N VAL A 297 16.39 -6.92 8.41
CA VAL A 297 16.04 -5.51 8.22
C VAL A 297 15.89 -5.17 6.74
N GLU A 298 15.30 -4.02 6.42
CA GLU A 298 15.11 -3.55 5.04
C GLU A 298 16.46 -3.08 4.46
N GLY A 299 16.79 -3.52 3.24
CA GLY A 299 18.10 -3.32 2.59
C GLY A 299 18.07 -2.26 1.50
N GLY A 300 18.90 -1.22 1.64
CA GLY A 300 19.02 -0.11 0.68
C GLY A 300 17.84 0.87 0.71
N ASN A 301 16.63 0.39 0.51
CA ASN A 301 15.41 1.19 0.41
C ASN A 301 14.27 0.56 1.22
N THR A 302 13.67 1.32 2.13
CA THR A 302 12.40 0.97 2.77
C THR A 302 11.25 1.62 1.98
N LEU A 303 10.45 0.81 1.31
CA LEU A 303 9.20 1.26 0.67
C LEU A 303 8.03 1.10 1.65
N LEU A 304 7.37 2.22 2.00
CA LEU A 304 6.17 2.22 2.84
C LEU A 304 4.96 2.73 2.05
N GLN A 305 3.78 2.30 2.49
CA GLN A 305 2.54 3.01 2.21
C GLN A 305 1.84 3.35 3.52
N LEU A 306 1.43 4.61 3.65
CA LEU A 306 0.67 5.13 4.78
C LEU A 306 -0.73 5.50 4.30
N THR A 307 -1.75 4.86 4.86
CA THR A 307 -3.15 5.24 4.65
C THR A 307 -3.58 6.12 5.82
N VAL A 308 -4.03 7.33 5.54
CA VAL A 308 -4.35 8.36 6.53
C VAL A 308 -5.82 8.75 6.43
N GLN A 309 -6.56 8.66 7.54
CA GLN A 309 -8.00 8.86 7.60
C GLN A 309 -8.37 9.76 8.78
N GLY A 310 -9.30 10.69 8.60
CA GLY A 310 -9.86 11.48 9.68
C GLY A 310 -10.84 10.65 10.53
N THR A 311 -10.87 10.86 11.85
CA THR A 311 -11.78 10.12 12.74
C THR A 311 -13.22 10.67 12.76
N SER A 312 -13.51 11.71 11.96
CA SER A 312 -14.83 12.31 11.78
C SER A 312 -14.96 12.89 10.36
N ARG A 313 -16.17 13.30 9.98
CA ARG A 313 -16.46 13.95 8.69
C ARG A 313 -15.78 15.31 8.49
N GLU A 314 -15.16 15.88 9.52
CA GLU A 314 -14.47 17.15 9.42
C GLU A 314 -13.08 16.99 8.81
N ALA A 315 -12.66 17.98 8.02
CA ALA A 315 -11.36 17.96 7.38
C ALA A 315 -10.21 18.14 8.40
N VAL A 316 -9.42 17.08 8.57
CA VAL A 316 -8.08 17.17 9.18
C VAL A 316 -7.10 17.63 8.10
N VAL A 317 -6.44 18.77 8.30
CA VAL A 317 -5.39 19.25 7.42
C VAL A 317 -4.06 18.63 7.83
N LEU A 318 -3.41 17.95 6.89
CA LEU A 318 -2.07 17.38 7.05
C LEU A 318 -1.05 18.40 6.55
N LYS A 319 -0.24 18.97 7.44
CA LYS A 319 0.63 20.12 7.16
C LYS A 319 2.02 19.76 6.64
N GLY A 320 2.49 18.54 6.89
CA GLY A 320 3.82 18.08 6.52
C GLY A 320 4.19 16.76 7.20
N LEU A 321 5.07 16.00 6.57
CA LEU A 321 5.61 14.74 7.07
C LEU A 321 7.13 14.88 7.21
N TYR A 322 7.68 14.44 8.34
CA TYR A 322 9.09 14.64 8.71
C TYR A 322 9.75 13.31 9.12
N VAL A 323 10.99 13.10 8.71
CA VAL A 323 11.81 11.95 9.15
C VAL A 323 12.54 12.31 10.45
N ARG A 324 12.55 11.38 11.39
CA ARG A 324 13.32 11.47 12.64
C ARG A 324 14.26 10.28 12.76
N VAL A 325 15.55 10.53 12.57
CA VAL A 325 16.60 9.53 12.79
C VAL A 325 16.90 9.43 14.29
N VAL A 326 16.89 8.20 14.80
CA VAL A 326 17.20 7.84 16.19
C VAL A 326 18.68 7.50 16.34
N SER A 327 19.25 6.78 15.37
CA SER A 327 20.66 6.42 15.35
C SER A 327 21.15 6.15 13.93
N ARG A 328 22.47 6.27 13.74
CA ARG A 328 23.21 5.73 12.59
C ARG A 328 24.37 4.87 13.08
N GLN A 329 24.60 3.76 12.40
CA GLN A 329 25.71 2.84 12.63
C GLN A 329 26.34 2.44 11.28
N ALA A 330 27.46 1.73 11.29
CA ALA A 330 28.02 1.16 10.06
C ALA A 330 26.99 0.20 9.41
N PRO A 331 26.90 0.12 8.08
CA PRO A 331 26.00 -0.82 7.41
C PRO A 331 26.24 -2.25 7.88
N LEU A 332 25.16 -2.99 8.11
CA LEU A 332 25.26 -4.37 8.58
C LEU A 332 26.03 -5.22 7.56
N PRO A 333 26.95 -6.11 7.97
CA PRO A 333 27.74 -6.95 7.05
C PRO A 333 26.95 -8.17 6.52
N TRP A 334 25.62 -8.05 6.48
CA TRP A 334 24.67 -9.12 6.22
C TRP A 334 24.36 -9.32 4.73
N SER A 335 24.08 -10.56 4.35
CA SER A 335 23.66 -10.93 3.00
C SER A 335 22.31 -10.30 2.61
N ALA A 336 22.17 -9.86 1.36
CA ALA A 336 20.93 -9.26 0.84
C ALA A 336 20.09 -10.28 0.05
N TYR A 337 18.78 -10.28 0.26
CA TYR A 337 17.84 -11.21 -0.36
C TYR A 337 16.79 -10.43 -1.16
N LEU A 338 16.81 -10.59 -2.48
CA LEU A 338 15.86 -9.97 -3.41
C LEU A 338 14.49 -10.63 -3.28
N MET A 339 13.44 -9.84 -3.09
CA MET A 339 12.09 -10.35 -2.82
C MET A 339 11.25 -10.69 -4.06
N GLY A 340 11.82 -10.58 -5.26
CA GLY A 340 11.22 -11.05 -6.50
C GLY A 340 11.97 -10.57 -7.75
N ASN A 341 11.74 -11.25 -8.86
CA ASN A 341 12.44 -11.01 -10.13
C ASN A 341 11.51 -10.40 -11.18
N GLY A 342 12.01 -9.39 -11.90
CA GLY A 342 11.27 -8.62 -12.91
C GLY A 342 10.65 -7.33 -12.35
N CYS A 343 10.50 -6.31 -13.21
CA CYS A 343 9.76 -5.09 -12.90
C CYS A 343 8.62 -5.00 -13.94
N GLY A 344 7.38 -5.22 -13.51
CA GLY A 344 6.22 -5.47 -14.40
C GLY A 344 5.19 -4.36 -14.46
N SER A 345 5.31 -3.32 -13.62
CA SER A 345 4.35 -2.21 -13.58
C SER A 345 4.80 -1.04 -14.46
N SER A 346 4.04 -0.74 -15.52
CA SER A 346 4.12 0.56 -16.21
C SER A 346 3.47 1.71 -15.41
N ILE A 347 3.20 1.52 -14.12
CA ILE A 347 2.53 2.48 -13.23
C ILE A 347 3.32 2.63 -11.93
N VAL A 348 3.99 3.77 -11.78
CA VAL A 348 4.64 4.22 -10.54
C VAL A 348 3.78 5.35 -9.97
N PRO A 349 3.20 5.26 -8.77
CA PRO A 349 2.47 6.37 -8.17
C PRO A 349 3.43 7.52 -7.81
N GLN A 350 2.91 8.71 -7.49
CA GLN A 350 3.74 9.71 -6.81
C GLN A 350 4.26 9.15 -5.48
N THR A 351 5.49 9.50 -5.13
CA THR A 351 6.16 9.03 -3.91
C THR A 351 6.76 10.18 -3.12
N PHE A 352 6.96 9.95 -1.82
CA PHE A 352 7.65 10.84 -0.91
C PHE A 352 9.02 10.24 -0.59
N ALA A 353 10.06 10.73 -1.26
CA ALA A 353 11.41 10.21 -1.15
C ALA A 353 12.21 10.93 -0.06
N SER A 354 13.15 10.23 0.58
CA SER A 354 14.11 10.84 1.52
C SER A 354 15.40 10.02 1.62
N ASP A 355 16.54 10.72 1.71
CA ASP A 355 17.85 10.11 1.92
C ASP A 355 18.20 10.11 3.42
N LEU A 356 18.12 8.90 3.99
CA LEU A 356 18.39 8.59 5.40
C LEU A 356 19.86 8.65 5.77
N ASP A 357 20.81 8.87 4.84
CA ASP A 357 22.22 9.10 5.15
C ASP A 357 22.50 10.59 5.49
N THR A 358 21.66 11.53 5.01
CA THR A 358 21.87 12.98 5.13
C THR A 358 21.77 13.52 6.56
N GLY A 359 22.48 14.59 6.90
CA GLY A 359 22.45 15.17 8.27
C GLY A 359 21.04 15.55 8.77
N HIS A 360 20.17 15.99 7.85
CA HIS A 360 18.77 16.31 8.11
C HIS A 360 17.91 15.76 6.96
N PRO A 361 17.36 14.53 7.07
CA PRO A 361 16.55 13.95 6.01
C PRO A 361 15.25 14.73 5.80
N VAL A 362 15.11 15.33 4.62
CA VAL A 362 13.90 16.03 4.16
C VAL A 362 13.08 15.08 3.30
N ILE A 363 11.75 15.14 3.43
CA ILE A 363 10.83 14.43 2.54
C ILE A 363 10.53 15.31 1.33
N THR A 364 10.75 14.77 0.13
CA THR A 364 10.55 15.44 -1.16
C THR A 364 9.53 14.67 -1.98
N PRO A 365 8.48 15.32 -2.53
CA PRO A 365 7.56 14.66 -3.46
C PRO A 365 8.27 14.40 -4.80
N VAL A 366 8.09 13.19 -5.35
CA VAL A 366 8.69 12.73 -6.60
C VAL A 366 7.57 12.33 -7.58
N PRO A 367 7.62 12.76 -8.86
CA PRO A 367 6.57 12.44 -9.83
C PRO A 367 6.45 10.95 -10.09
N GLY A 368 5.22 10.48 -10.25
CA GLY A 368 4.94 9.13 -10.72
C GLY A 368 4.87 9.04 -12.25
N THR A 369 4.63 7.85 -12.77
CA THR A 369 4.40 7.56 -14.19
C THR A 369 3.23 6.59 -14.38
N GLN A 370 2.55 6.68 -15.53
CA GLN A 370 1.49 5.76 -15.95
C GLN A 370 1.55 5.62 -17.47
N GLY A 371 2.33 4.65 -17.95
CA GLY A 371 2.83 4.65 -19.32
C GLY A 371 3.59 5.96 -19.60
N ASP A 372 3.29 6.60 -20.74
CA ASP A 372 3.90 7.87 -21.15
C ASP A 372 3.41 9.09 -20.34
N ARG A 373 2.51 8.92 -19.36
CA ARG A 373 1.90 10.01 -18.58
C ARG A 373 2.61 10.19 -17.24
N THR A 374 3.20 11.37 -17.01
CA THR A 374 3.67 11.76 -15.67
C THR A 374 2.48 11.98 -14.72
N ILE A 375 2.54 11.39 -13.53
CA ILE A 375 1.66 11.71 -12.40
C ILE A 375 2.33 12.87 -11.63
N PRO A 376 1.67 14.02 -11.44
CA PRO A 376 2.24 15.16 -10.70
C PRO A 376 2.74 14.78 -9.31
N ALA A 377 3.75 15.51 -8.84
CA ALA A 377 4.32 15.40 -7.52
C ALA A 377 3.73 16.52 -6.63
N GLU A 378 2.62 16.23 -5.97
CA GLU A 378 1.97 17.22 -5.11
C GLU A 378 2.72 17.35 -3.77
N PRO A 379 3.06 18.56 -3.30
CA PRO A 379 3.60 18.76 -1.98
C PRO A 379 2.49 18.79 -0.91
N PHE A 380 2.87 18.63 0.36
CA PHE A 380 1.98 18.99 1.48
C PHE A 380 1.60 20.48 1.40
N PRO A 381 0.38 20.89 1.79
CA PRO A 381 -0.55 20.16 2.67
C PRO A 381 -1.65 19.36 1.96
N TYR A 382 -2.14 18.32 2.64
CA TYR A 382 -3.28 17.48 2.24
C TYR A 382 -4.47 17.62 3.18
N LYS A 383 -5.61 16.99 2.85
CA LYS A 383 -6.80 16.91 3.70
C LYS A 383 -7.30 15.47 3.78
N VAL A 384 -7.81 15.07 4.95
CA VAL A 384 -8.50 13.78 5.15
C VAL A 384 -9.74 13.98 6.01
N SER A 385 -10.70 13.06 5.91
CA SER A 385 -11.87 12.95 6.77
C SER A 385 -12.19 11.46 7.04
N SER A 386 -13.31 11.14 7.66
CA SER A 386 -13.78 9.75 7.77
C SER A 386 -14.24 9.16 6.43
N GLU A 387 -14.57 10.00 5.46
CA GLU A 387 -15.11 9.61 4.15
C GLU A 387 -14.15 9.91 2.98
N ASP A 388 -13.00 10.53 3.27
CA ASP A 388 -11.98 10.95 2.32
C ASP A 388 -10.59 10.61 2.87
N VAL A 389 -9.81 9.79 2.15
CA VAL A 389 -8.67 9.04 2.69
C VAL A 389 -7.46 9.19 1.79
N GLU A 390 -6.36 9.67 2.34
CA GLU A 390 -5.11 9.88 1.60
C GLU A 390 -4.17 8.69 1.73
N VAL A 391 -3.41 8.41 0.67
CA VAL A 391 -2.49 7.27 0.59
C VAL A 391 -1.11 7.74 0.14
N PHE A 392 -0.17 7.84 1.08
CA PHE A 392 1.19 8.29 0.81
C PHE A 392 2.12 7.09 0.62
N ASN A 393 2.72 6.98 -0.57
CA ASN A 393 3.80 6.05 -0.84
C ASN A 393 5.14 6.72 -0.51
N LEU A 394 6.06 6.02 0.14
CA LEU A 394 7.37 6.55 0.53
C LEU A 394 8.50 5.68 0.00
N ASP A 395 9.62 6.32 -0.33
CA ASP A 395 10.91 5.66 -0.60
C ASP A 395 12.00 6.23 0.32
N MET A 396 12.36 5.46 1.33
CA MET A 396 13.26 5.89 2.41
C MET A 396 14.59 5.14 2.27
N LYS A 397 15.60 5.84 1.74
CA LYS A 397 16.85 5.25 1.26
C LYS A 397 17.99 5.37 2.26
N ALA A 398 18.69 4.29 2.58
CA ALA A 398 19.95 4.29 3.32
C ALA A 398 21.04 3.62 2.48
N THR A 399 22.23 4.19 2.40
CA THR A 399 23.29 3.71 1.49
C THR A 399 24.64 3.53 2.18
N GLY A 400 25.01 4.46 3.06
CA GLY A 400 26.25 4.50 3.82
C GLY A 400 26.13 4.08 5.28
N TYR A 401 24.91 3.88 5.80
CA TYR A 401 24.66 3.57 7.21
C TYR A 401 23.61 2.47 7.41
N ASP A 402 23.63 1.84 8.59
CA ASP A 402 22.44 1.27 9.23
C ASP A 402 21.73 2.38 10.00
N VAL A 403 20.46 2.65 9.69
CA VAL A 403 19.70 3.79 10.19
C VAL A 403 18.45 3.31 10.91
N THR A 404 18.28 3.73 12.15
CA THR A 404 17.04 3.53 12.93
C THR A 404 16.25 4.83 12.94
N TRP A 405 14.98 4.84 12.52
CA TRP A 405 14.22 6.07 12.26
C TRP A 405 12.70 5.91 12.42
N TYR A 406 11.97 7.02 12.51
CA TYR A 406 10.51 7.06 12.53
C TYR A 406 9.98 8.30 11.79
N LEU A 407 8.67 8.38 11.59
CA LEU A 407 8.01 9.51 10.93
C LEU A 407 7.19 10.34 11.91
N GLU A 408 7.08 11.63 11.61
CA GLU A 408 6.26 12.60 12.32
C GLU A 408 5.35 13.35 11.34
N LEU A 409 4.03 13.18 11.48
CA LEU A 409 3.01 13.83 10.66
C LEU A 409 2.42 15.02 11.41
N LYS A 410 2.66 16.25 10.95
CA LYS A 410 2.03 17.46 11.52
C LYS A 410 0.61 17.60 10.99
N TRP A 411 -0.37 17.75 11.86
CA TRP A 411 -1.79 17.83 11.52
C TRP A 411 -2.52 18.95 12.26
N SER A 412 -3.68 19.35 11.77
CA SER A 412 -4.65 20.18 12.51
C SER A 412 -6.10 19.88 12.16
N SER A 413 -6.98 19.90 13.15
CA SER A 413 -8.43 19.74 13.02
C SER A 413 -9.13 20.51 14.14
N GLY A 414 -10.33 21.05 13.92
CA GLY A 414 -11.16 21.67 14.97
C GLY A 414 -10.46 22.74 15.82
N GLY A 415 -9.55 23.53 15.25
CA GLY A 415 -8.73 24.52 15.97
C GLY A 415 -7.56 23.94 16.79
N ARG A 416 -7.40 22.62 16.87
CA ARG A 416 -6.25 21.93 17.48
C ARG A 416 -5.20 21.62 16.41
N GLU A 417 -3.93 21.59 16.81
CA GLU A 417 -2.85 21.00 16.03
C GLU A 417 -1.97 20.08 16.87
N GLY A 418 -1.17 19.25 16.19
CA GLY A 418 -0.25 18.33 16.86
C GLY A 418 0.71 17.65 15.89
N MET A 419 1.57 16.79 16.46
CA MET A 419 2.46 15.90 15.73
C MET A 419 2.06 14.46 16.04
N LEU A 420 1.82 13.65 15.01
CA LEU A 420 1.53 12.22 15.15
C LEU A 420 2.79 11.42 14.80
N ARG A 421 3.31 10.66 15.76
CA ARG A 421 4.39 9.70 15.55
C ARG A 421 3.85 8.48 14.78
N ILE A 422 4.59 8.05 13.76
CA ILE A 422 4.29 6.91 12.89
C ILE A 422 5.52 5.99 12.88
N ASP A 423 5.36 4.77 13.36
CA ASP A 423 6.42 3.76 13.48
C ASP A 423 5.86 2.32 13.42
N ASP A 424 6.72 1.31 13.37
CA ASP A 424 6.34 -0.11 13.26
C ASP A 424 5.83 -0.66 14.60
N HIS A 425 4.55 -0.38 14.90
CA HIS A 425 3.85 -0.84 16.11
C HIS A 425 4.58 -0.49 17.43
N GLY A 426 5.06 0.75 17.56
CA GLY A 426 5.82 1.23 18.72
C GLY A 426 7.33 1.01 18.63
N LYS A 427 7.84 0.50 17.51
CA LYS A 427 9.28 0.38 17.22
C LYS A 427 9.65 1.27 16.04
N PRO A 428 10.76 2.03 16.09
CA PRO A 428 11.31 2.68 14.91
C PRO A 428 11.55 1.68 13.76
N PHE A 429 11.39 2.15 12.52
CA PHE A 429 11.85 1.44 11.33
C PHE A 429 13.39 1.33 11.33
N ARG A 430 13.92 0.36 10.58
CA ARG A 430 15.36 0.16 10.42
C ARG A 430 15.73 -0.23 9.00
N THR A 431 16.55 0.60 8.37
CA THR A 431 16.99 0.47 6.98
C THR A 431 18.51 0.52 6.95
N SER A 432 19.16 -0.47 6.33
CA SER A 432 20.63 -0.49 6.24
C SER A 432 21.09 -0.50 4.79
N GLY A 433 22.12 0.31 4.50
CA GLY A 433 22.82 0.32 3.23
C GLY A 433 23.28 -1.09 2.83
N MET A 434 23.05 -1.43 1.55
CA MET A 434 23.23 -2.79 1.03
C MET A 434 24.42 -2.96 0.07
N ARG A 435 25.39 -2.04 0.06
CA ARG A 435 26.60 -2.17 -0.76
C ARG A 435 27.53 -3.28 -0.26
N GLY A 436 28.33 -3.85 -1.17
CA GLY A 436 29.54 -4.64 -0.85
C GLY A 436 29.34 -6.00 -0.16
N ARG A 437 28.26 -6.72 -0.48
CA ARG A 437 27.85 -7.97 0.20
C ARG A 437 27.41 -9.06 -0.78
N PRO A 438 27.35 -10.33 -0.35
CA PRO A 438 26.60 -11.36 -1.06
C PRO A 438 25.14 -10.94 -1.26
N MET A 439 24.65 -11.08 -2.49
CA MET A 439 23.27 -10.83 -2.86
C MET A 439 22.68 -12.14 -3.38
N TYR A 440 21.44 -12.44 -3.02
CA TYR A 440 20.72 -13.65 -3.39
C TYR A 440 19.38 -13.31 -4.02
N THR A 441 18.94 -14.13 -4.97
CA THR A 441 17.59 -14.11 -5.53
C THR A 441 17.01 -15.52 -5.52
N TYR A 442 15.69 -15.63 -5.65
CA TYR A 442 15.02 -16.92 -5.69
C TYR A 442 14.72 -17.33 -7.14
N GLY A 443 15.29 -18.45 -7.58
CA GLY A 443 15.08 -19.00 -8.92
C GLY A 443 13.73 -19.72 -9.03
N ASN A 444 13.65 -20.91 -8.41
CA ASN A 444 12.45 -21.74 -8.28
C ASN A 444 12.59 -22.70 -7.08
N ASP A 445 11.64 -23.62 -6.85
CA ASP A 445 11.69 -24.55 -5.71
C ASP A 445 12.85 -25.57 -5.75
N GLU A 446 13.46 -25.78 -6.93
CA GLU A 446 14.60 -26.69 -7.14
C GLU A 446 15.94 -25.99 -6.86
N VAL A 447 16.14 -24.81 -7.48
CA VAL A 447 17.34 -23.95 -7.38
C VAL A 447 17.39 -23.19 -6.06
N LYS A 448 16.22 -22.78 -5.56
CA LYS A 448 16.01 -21.98 -4.35
C LYS A 448 16.75 -20.63 -4.42
N TRP A 449 17.46 -20.27 -3.35
CA TRP A 449 18.20 -19.02 -3.22
C TRP A 449 19.58 -19.13 -3.87
N GLU A 450 19.75 -18.50 -5.03
CA GLU A 450 20.99 -18.48 -5.82
C GLU A 450 21.66 -17.10 -5.81
N SER A 451 22.94 -17.04 -6.16
CA SER A 451 23.73 -15.80 -6.17
C SER A 451 23.20 -14.80 -7.20
N TYR A 452 22.66 -13.67 -6.72
CA TYR A 452 22.25 -12.55 -7.57
C TYR A 452 23.47 -11.72 -7.98
N GLN A 453 23.50 -11.30 -9.25
CA GLN A 453 24.43 -10.30 -9.77
C GLN A 453 23.60 -9.15 -10.33
N ALA A 454 23.88 -7.92 -9.89
CA ALA A 454 23.35 -6.73 -10.53
C ALA A 454 24.08 -6.51 -11.86
N GLY A 455 23.33 -6.42 -12.96
CA GLY A 455 23.83 -6.09 -14.30
C GLY A 455 23.94 -4.59 -14.56
#